data_AF-A0A1C7LRY5-F1
#
_entry.id   AF-A0A1C7LRY5-F1
#
_cell.length_a   1.000
_cell.length_b   1.000
_cell.length_c   1.000
_cell.angle_alpha   90.00
_cell.angle_beta   90.00
_cell.angle_gamma   90.00
#
_symmetry.space_group_name_H-M   'P 1'
#
loop_
_entity.id
_entity.type
_entity.pdbx_description
1 polymer ?
#
loop_
_entity_poly.entity_id
_entity_poly.type
_entity_poly.pdbx_seq_one_letter_code
_entity_poly.pdbx_strand_id
1 'polypeptide(L)'
;MISHLQLYAALVAGTCIASLLCFGLPEYLPGKRALAMALCFYHVTCSTILYGAPRFIPYSFGALAESYRATPEIVWGTLHGLVGLGLAIWWQATVHITAMVRKMQ
;
A
#
# COMPACT_ATOMS: atom_id res chain seq x y z
N MET A 1 20.53 12.87 -4.14
CA MET A 1 19.49 12.22 -4.98
C MET A 1 19.55 10.69 -4.93
N ILE A 2 20.71 10.06 -5.15
CA ILE A 2 20.87 8.57 -5.10
C ILE A 2 20.47 7.97 -3.74
N SER A 3 20.80 8.63 -2.63
CA SER A 3 20.48 8.15 -1.28
C SER A 3 18.98 7.98 -1.01
N HIS A 4 18.13 8.83 -1.60
CA HIS A 4 16.68 8.78 -1.38
C HIS A 4 16.05 7.59 -2.12
N LEU A 5 16.56 7.27 -3.32
CA LEU A 5 16.12 6.10 -4.08
C LEU A 5 16.54 4.80 -3.38
N GLN A 6 17.74 4.75 -2.82
CA GLN A 6 18.22 3.59 -2.06
C GLN A 6 17.40 3.38 -0.77
N LEU A 7 17.07 4.47 -0.06
CA LEU A 7 16.22 4.40 1.13
C LEU A 7 14.81 3.90 0.80
N TYR A 8 14.23 4.40 -0.29
CA TYR A 8 12.92 3.94 -0.76
C TYR A 8 12.95 2.47 -1.20
N ALA A 9 13.98 2.05 -1.93
CA ALA A 9 14.16 0.64 -2.30
C ALA A 9 14.29 -0.28 -1.07
N ALA A 10 15.03 0.15 -0.05
CA ALA A 10 15.15 -0.58 1.21
C ALA A 10 13.82 -0.67 1.96
N LEU A 11 13.04 0.42 2.00
CA LEU A 11 11.69 0.43 2.58
C LEU A 11 10.78 -0.57 1.86
N VAL A 12 10.73 -0.52 0.52
CA VAL A 12 9.91 -1.44 -0.28
C VAL A 12 10.33 -2.88 -0.02
N ALA A 13 11.61 -3.20 -0.12
CA ALA A 13 12.12 -4.55 0.15
C ALA A 13 11.78 -5.02 1.58
N GLY A 14 11.96 -4.16 2.59
CA GLY A 14 11.63 -4.46 3.97
C GLY A 14 10.13 -4.74 4.17
N THR A 15 9.25 -3.94 3.56
CA THR A 15 7.79 -4.14 3.63
C THR A 15 7.35 -5.43 2.93
N CYS A 16 7.97 -5.79 1.80
CA CYS A 16 7.73 -7.06 1.12
C CYS A 16 8.11 -8.25 2.00
N ILE A 17 9.32 -8.22 2.60
CA ILE A 17 9.79 -9.28 3.50
C ILE A 17 8.86 -9.40 4.72
N ALA A 18 8.53 -8.29 5.37
CA ALA A 18 7.61 -8.28 6.51
C ALA A 18 6.25 -8.88 6.16
N SER A 19 5.71 -8.55 4.98
CA SER A 19 4.44 -9.09 4.49
C SER A 19 4.51 -10.60 4.25
N LEU A 20 5.58 -11.10 3.64
CA LEU A 20 5.80 -12.53 3.44
C LEU A 20 5.92 -13.29 4.76
N LEU A 21 6.65 -12.73 5.74
CA LEU A 21 6.79 -13.32 7.07
C LEU A 21 5.47 -13.36 7.84
N CYS A 22 4.60 -12.37 7.63
CA CYS A 22 3.29 -12.30 8.29
C CYS A 22 2.18 -13.06 7.54
N PHE A 23 2.42 -13.56 6.33
CA PHE A 23 1.40 -14.18 5.48
C PHE A 23 0.70 -15.36 6.17
N GLY A 24 1.49 -16.29 6.73
CA GLY A 24 0.97 -17.49 7.40
C GLY A 24 0.51 -17.29 8.85
N LEU A 25 0.65 -16.09 9.41
CA LEU A 25 0.25 -15.81 10.79
C LEU A 25 -1.29 -15.69 10.91
N PRO A 26 -1.89 -16.10 12.05
CA PRO A 26 -3.32 -15.93 12.27
C PRO A 26 -3.79 -14.46 12.21
N GLU A 27 -4.96 -14.22 11.61
CA GLU A 27 -5.51 -12.88 11.34
C GLU A 27 -5.84 -12.05 12.59
N TYR A 28 -6.03 -12.70 13.74
CA TYR A 28 -6.31 -12.06 15.02
C TYR A 28 -5.05 -11.59 15.74
N LEU A 29 -3.85 -11.98 15.28
CA LEU A 29 -2.61 -11.57 15.95
C LEU A 29 -2.41 -10.06 15.84
N PRO A 30 -2.24 -9.35 16.97
CA PRO A 30 -2.14 -7.89 16.97
C PRO A 30 -0.96 -7.39 16.12
N GLY A 31 0.15 -8.13 16.07
CA GLY A 31 1.30 -7.81 15.22
C GLY A 31 1.00 -7.82 13.73
N LYS A 32 0.34 -8.88 13.22
CA LYS A 32 -0.07 -8.97 11.79
C LYS A 32 -1.02 -7.83 11.43
N ARG A 33 -1.97 -7.54 12.32
CA ARG A 33 -2.94 -6.45 12.14
C ARG A 33 -2.29 -5.07 12.14
N ALA A 34 -1.33 -4.82 13.04
CA ALA A 34 -0.58 -3.58 13.07
C ALA A 34 0.22 -3.37 11.78
N LEU A 35 0.90 -4.42 11.29
CA LEU A 35 1.62 -4.37 10.02
C LEU A 35 0.68 -4.06 8.85
N ALA A 36 -0.46 -4.75 8.75
CA ALA A 36 -1.43 -4.52 7.69
C ALA A 36 -1.97 -3.08 7.69
N MET A 37 -2.23 -2.51 8.86
CA MET A 37 -2.65 -1.10 8.96
C MET A 37 -1.51 -0.14 8.59
N ALA A 38 -0.27 -0.40 9.00
CA ALA A 38 0.87 0.40 8.58
C ALA A 38 1.04 0.41 7.05
N LEU A 39 0.90 -0.75 6.40
CA LEU A 39 0.91 -0.87 4.94
C LEU A 39 -0.27 -0.12 4.30
N CYS A 40 -1.45 -0.18 4.90
CA CYS A 40 -2.63 0.56 4.43
C CYS A 40 -2.35 2.06 4.41
N PHE A 41 -1.88 2.63 5.53
CA PHE A 41 -1.52 4.04 5.60
C PHE A 41 -0.40 4.41 4.62
N TYR A 42 0.63 3.57 4.50
CA TYR A 42 1.69 3.77 3.52
C TYR A 42 1.14 3.85 2.09
N HIS A 43 0.36 2.87 1.66
CA HIS A 43 -0.17 2.82 0.29
C HIS A 43 -1.16 3.96 0.01
N VAL A 44 -2.04 4.30 0.94
CA VAL A 44 -2.97 5.43 0.78
C VAL A 44 -2.20 6.75 0.72
N THR A 45 -1.19 6.95 1.58
CA THR A 45 -0.35 8.16 1.57
C THR A 45 0.41 8.30 0.25
N CYS A 46 1.02 7.22 -0.25
CA CYS A 46 1.67 7.22 -1.56
C CYS A 46 0.69 7.59 -2.68
N SER A 47 -0.53 7.03 -2.65
CA SER A 47 -1.58 7.37 -3.61
C SER A 47 -1.87 8.87 -3.61
N THR A 48 -2.14 9.45 -2.44
CA THR A 48 -2.44 10.89 -2.31
C THR A 48 -1.29 11.77 -2.79
N ILE A 49 -0.05 11.43 -2.42
CA ILE A 49 1.14 12.20 -2.85
C ILE A 49 1.28 12.16 -4.37
N LEU A 50 1.11 10.99 -5.00
CA LEU A 50 1.28 10.83 -6.45
C LEU A 50 0.20 11.54 -7.25
N TYR A 51 -1.04 11.55 -6.77
CA TYR A 51 -2.11 12.33 -7.37
C TYR A 51 -1.88 13.84 -7.29
N GLY A 52 -1.19 14.30 -6.24
CA GLY A 52 -0.84 15.72 -6.05
C GLY A 52 0.52 16.12 -6.63
N ALA A 53 1.32 15.18 -7.13
CA ALA A 53 2.67 15.45 -7.58
C ALA A 53 2.69 16.10 -8.98
N PRO A 54 3.62 17.03 -9.26
CA PRO A 54 3.90 17.44 -10.62
C PRO A 54 4.49 16.27 -11.44
N ARG A 55 4.48 16.36 -12.78
CA ARG A 55 5.14 15.35 -13.62
C ARG A 55 6.62 15.23 -13.25
N PHE A 56 7.05 14.04 -12.86
CA PHE A 56 8.43 13.76 -12.47
C PHE A 56 8.96 12.47 -13.10
N ILE A 57 8.10 11.62 -13.67
CA ILE A 57 8.51 10.41 -14.39
C ILE A 57 8.75 10.80 -15.85
N PRO A 58 10.01 10.71 -16.36
CA PRO A 58 10.36 11.13 -17.72
C PRO A 58 9.96 10.10 -18.78
N TYR A 59 8.78 9.50 -18.61
CA TYR A 59 8.19 8.53 -19.52
C TYR A 59 6.71 8.90 -19.75
N SER A 60 6.20 8.56 -20.92
CA SER A 60 4.81 8.75 -21.33
C SER A 60 4.23 7.42 -21.79
N PHE A 61 2.94 7.20 -21.54
CA PHE A 61 2.19 6.08 -22.11
C PHE A 61 1.63 6.39 -23.52
N GLY A 62 2.02 7.54 -24.11
CA GLY A 62 1.57 8.00 -25.41
C GLY A 62 0.44 9.03 -25.32
N ALA A 63 0.26 9.78 -26.41
CA ALA A 63 -0.67 10.92 -26.47
C ALA A 63 -2.14 10.54 -26.16
N LEU A 64 -2.55 9.33 -26.54
CA LEU A 64 -3.91 8.83 -26.26
C LEU A 64 -4.12 8.55 -24.77
N ALA A 65 -3.15 7.95 -24.08
CA ALA A 65 -3.28 7.67 -22.65
C ALA A 65 -3.27 8.98 -21.83
N GLU A 66 -2.41 9.92 -22.22
CA GLU A 66 -2.35 11.23 -21.57
C GLU A 66 -3.60 12.09 -21.82
N SER A 67 -4.31 11.91 -22.95
CA SER A 67 -5.59 12.62 -23.19
C SER A 67 -6.67 12.21 -22.18
N TYR A 68 -6.63 10.98 -21.66
CA TYR A 68 -7.47 10.50 -20.56
C TYR A 68 -6.88 10.78 -19.17
N ARG A 69 -5.81 11.59 -19.07
CA ARG A 69 -5.05 11.83 -17.83
C ARG A 69 -4.45 10.57 -17.22
N ALA A 70 -4.26 9.51 -18.00
CA ALA A 70 -3.56 8.31 -17.56
C ALA A 70 -2.04 8.53 -17.68
N THR A 71 -1.47 9.35 -16.80
CA THR A 71 -0.01 9.51 -16.70
C THR A 71 0.58 8.40 -15.81
N PRO A 72 1.88 8.09 -15.94
CA PRO A 72 2.56 7.13 -15.06
C PRO A 72 2.34 7.38 -13.56
N GLU A 73 2.36 8.65 -13.14
CA GLU A 73 2.14 9.04 -11.75
C GLU A 73 0.72 8.71 -11.28
N ILE A 74 -0.29 9.03 -12.12
CA ILE A 74 -1.70 8.76 -11.80
C ILE A 74 -1.98 7.25 -11.79
N VAL A 75 -1.43 6.50 -12.74
CA VAL A 75 -1.57 5.04 -12.77
C VAL A 75 -0.91 4.42 -11.54
N TRP A 76 0.32 4.83 -11.21
CA TRP A 76 1.01 4.37 -10.01
C TRP A 76 0.24 4.74 -8.74
N GLY A 77 -0.26 5.97 -8.64
CA GLY A 77 -1.09 6.44 -7.52
C GLY A 77 -2.37 5.62 -7.39
N THR A 78 -3.01 5.28 -8.50
CA THR A 78 -4.20 4.41 -8.52
C THR A 78 -3.88 3.02 -8.01
N LEU A 79 -2.79 2.40 -8.48
CA LEU A 79 -2.38 1.07 -8.03
C LEU A 79 -2.14 1.03 -6.52
N HIS A 80 -1.43 2.02 -5.98
CA HIS A 80 -1.28 2.16 -4.52
C HIS A 80 -2.63 2.34 -3.81
N GLY A 81 -3.55 3.14 -4.37
CA GLY A 81 -4.89 3.33 -3.83
C GLY A 81 -5.70 2.04 -3.77
N LEU A 82 -5.63 1.21 -4.82
CA LEU A 82 -6.31 -0.10 -4.86
C LEU A 82 -5.77 -1.07 -3.80
N VAL A 83 -4.45 -1.08 -3.57
CA VAL A 83 -3.85 -1.89 -2.50
C VAL A 83 -4.32 -1.41 -1.13
N GLY A 84 -4.32 -0.10 -0.89
CA GLY A 84 -4.83 0.50 0.35
C GLY A 84 -6.30 0.15 0.59
N LEU A 85 -7.13 0.25 -0.45
CA LEU A 85 -8.53 -0.15 -0.39
C LEU A 85 -8.70 -1.64 -0.08
N GLY A 86 -7.91 -2.51 -0.72
CA GLY A 86 -7.90 -3.94 -0.44
C GLY A 86 -7.58 -4.25 1.02
N LEU A 87 -6.59 -3.57 1.61
CA LEU A 87 -6.23 -3.70 3.03
C LEU A 87 -7.36 -3.20 3.95
N ALA A 88 -8.04 -2.10 3.59
CA ALA A 88 -9.19 -1.60 4.34
C ALA A 88 -10.38 -2.58 4.30
N ILE A 89 -10.66 -3.17 3.13
CA ILE A 89 -11.69 -4.21 2.98
C ILE A 89 -11.32 -5.44 3.82
N TRP A 90 -10.09 -5.93 3.72
CA TRP A 90 -9.60 -7.05 4.54
C TRP A 90 -9.73 -6.74 6.04
N TRP A 91 -9.44 -5.51 6.47
CA TRP A 91 -9.59 -5.12 7.87
C TRP A 91 -11.04 -5.29 8.33
N GLN A 92 -12.00 -4.73 7.58
CA GLN A 92 -13.42 -4.85 7.91
C GLN A 92 -13.91 -6.30 7.86
N ALA A 93 -13.44 -7.07 6.88
CA ALA A 93 -13.79 -8.48 6.73
C ALA A 93 -13.25 -9.36 7.88
N THR A 94 -12.19 -8.96 8.59
CA THR A 94 -11.52 -9.82 9.59
C THR A 94 -11.56 -9.29 11.02
N VAL A 95 -11.93 -8.02 11.25
CA VAL A 95 -11.88 -7.41 12.60
C VAL A 95 -12.75 -8.13 13.62
N HIS A 96 -13.88 -8.69 13.19
CA HIS A 96 -14.78 -9.44 14.06
C HIS A 96 -14.15 -10.73 14.59
N ILE A 97 -13.24 -11.37 13.84
CA ILE A 97 -12.48 -12.55 14.27
C ILE A 97 -11.65 -12.21 15.52
N THR A 98 -11.03 -11.03 15.53
CA THR A 98 -10.26 -10.54 16.68
C THR A 98 -11.17 -10.31 17.90
N ALA A 99 -12.36 -9.75 17.67
CA ALA A 99 -13.34 -9.54 18.74
C ALA A 99 -13.88 -10.86 19.32
N MET A 100 -14.05 -11.90 18.49
CA MET A 100 -14.46 -13.23 18.95
C MET A 100 -13.37 -13.87 19.82
N VAL A 101 -12.11 -13.89 19.36
CA VAL A 101 -10.98 -14.45 20.12
C VAL A 101 -10.83 -13.76 21.48
N ARG A 102 -10.96 -12.43 21.54
CA ARG A 102 -10.90 -11.68 22.81
C ARG A 102 -11.96 -12.10 23.83
N LYS A 103 -13.14 -12.54 23.38
CA LYS A 103 -14.22 -13.01 24.28
C LYS A 103 -13.98 -14.43 24.79
N MET A 104 -13.09 -15.19 24.14
CA MET A 104 -12.74 -16.56 24.51
C MET A 104 -11.55 -16.62 25.49
N GLN A 105 -10.85 -15.51 25.70
CA GLN A 105 -9.79 -15.33 26.68
C GLN A 105 -10.35 -14.81 28.00
#